data_AF-A0A401QYM9-F1
#
_entry.id   AF-A0A401QYM9-F1
#
_cell.length_a   1.000
_cell.length_b   1.000
_cell.length_c   1.000
_cell.angle_alpha   90.00
_cell.angle_beta   90.00
_cell.angle_gamma   90.00
#
_symmetry.space_group_name_H-M   'P 1'
#
loop_
_entity.id
_entity.type
_entity.pdbx_description
1 polymer ?
#
loop_
_entity_poly.entity_id
_entity_poly.type
_entity_poly.pdbx_seq_one_letter_code
_entity_poly.pdbx_strand_id
1 'polypeptide(L)'
;MYEDGTELLSIGALSRLTGVSVKTIRNWSDQDLLPPAARTPAGYRLYGPDAPARLEIVRSLRDLGVGTAAIRAVLHRERTLADTAERSADVLDAQIAALRSRRAVLRAVAARGSTAEELPGMTRLARLSAEERRRILAAFVDDALDGVPAPAYRSGLLAATPDLPDDPTPEQLHAWIELADLVRDPELRSALRRLAAYSARSAPPADGDPAADVDAARRVATLMHTLAESAVADGIAPDSPAAAPLVAELVAAWLPTQAGTPDPPAEDGPAARTRLLEQLRTAAEPLVERYWRLLCTATGRPAPPRWDTAGTWTAAALRAHRTPVRVDRTAFVAPDPERVLYAYERVARAVGALVEGVRPADLARPTPCAEWTVRQLLDHLVWESLMVTSIAEGAPRTDHTADHVGHDPRAAFEDATTAALAAFRGSGMLARTFGPYEAPGALLVQQVVVELLAHGWDLARALGVPTGLAPEVAEETLEAAHRMYGAAPRTEGGSFAPQCPAPPGATAADRLAAFLGRTV
;
A
#
# COMPACT_ATOMS: atom_id res chain seq x y z
N MET A 1 -61.09 41.93 28.00
CA MET A 1 -61.56 40.80 28.82
C MET A 1 -62.88 40.39 28.23
N TYR A 2 -62.95 39.21 27.59
CA TYR A 2 -64.21 38.57 27.26
C TYR A 2 -64.37 37.46 28.31
N GLU A 3 -65.36 37.63 29.18
CA GLU A 3 -65.71 36.72 30.26
C GLU A 3 -66.37 35.48 29.67
N ASP A 4 -65.59 34.41 29.47
CA ASP A 4 -65.99 33.01 29.72
C ASP A 4 -64.77 32.09 29.48
N GLY A 5 -63.96 31.85 30.52
CA GLY A 5 -63.05 30.69 30.69
C GLY A 5 -62.18 30.15 29.53
N THR A 6 -62.03 30.83 28.39
CA THR A 6 -61.39 30.32 27.17
C THR A 6 -60.53 31.42 26.54
N GLU A 7 -59.20 31.34 26.75
CA GLU A 7 -58.22 32.28 26.22
C GLU A 7 -58.09 32.19 24.68
N LEU A 8 -59.06 32.74 23.96
CA LEU A 8 -59.01 32.83 22.50
C LEU A 8 -58.06 33.96 22.06
N LEU A 9 -57.08 33.61 21.23
CA LEU A 9 -56.07 34.53 20.70
C LEU A 9 -56.50 35.10 19.35
N SER A 10 -56.38 36.42 19.19
CA SER A 10 -56.46 37.05 17.85
C SER A 10 -55.24 36.65 17.00
N ILE A 11 -55.37 36.69 15.68
CA ILE A 11 -54.26 36.37 14.77
C ILE A 11 -52.99 37.22 15.03
N GLY A 12 -53.17 38.48 15.45
CA GLY A 12 -52.06 39.38 15.79
C GLY A 12 -51.41 39.03 17.14
N ALA A 13 -52.20 38.59 18.12
CA ALA A 13 -51.68 38.10 19.39
C ALA A 13 -50.91 36.78 19.20
N LEU A 14 -51.47 35.84 18.43
CA LEU A 14 -50.84 34.57 18.10
C LEU A 14 -49.54 34.77 17.31
N SER A 15 -49.52 35.74 16.40
CA SER A 15 -48.32 36.13 15.64
C SER A 15 -47.20 36.66 16.55
N ARG A 16 -47.52 37.54 17.50
CA ARG A 16 -46.53 38.05 18.46
C ARG A 16 -46.01 36.96 19.41
N LEU A 17 -46.89 36.05 19.82
CA LEU A 17 -46.54 34.97 20.74
C LEU A 17 -45.61 33.93 20.11
N THR A 18 -45.85 33.58 18.84
CA THR A 18 -45.14 32.49 18.15
C THR A 18 -44.04 32.96 17.19
N GLY A 19 -43.97 34.27 16.94
CA GLY A 19 -43.09 34.86 15.91
C GLY A 19 -43.49 34.53 14.47
N VAL A 20 -44.59 33.80 14.25
CA VAL A 20 -45.08 33.45 12.91
C VAL A 20 -45.84 34.64 12.33
N SER A 21 -45.54 35.03 11.09
CA SER A 21 -46.21 36.16 10.46
C SER A 21 -47.73 35.94 10.35
N VAL A 22 -48.51 37.01 10.52
CA VAL A 22 -49.98 36.98 10.31
C VAL A 22 -50.36 36.39 8.95
N LYS A 23 -49.55 36.66 7.91
CA LYS A 23 -49.74 36.12 6.55
C LYS A 23 -49.61 34.59 6.55
N THR A 24 -48.59 34.04 7.22
CA THR A 24 -48.36 32.60 7.33
C THR A 24 -49.48 31.93 8.13
N ILE A 25 -49.88 32.51 9.27
CA ILE A 25 -50.99 31.98 10.08
C ILE A 25 -52.29 31.95 9.28
N ARG A 26 -52.58 33.02 8.53
CA ARG A 26 -53.77 33.09 7.66
C ARG A 26 -53.73 32.01 6.58
N ASN A 27 -52.59 31.87 5.90
CA ASN A 27 -52.39 30.83 4.88
C ASN A 27 -52.58 29.42 5.44
N TRP A 28 -52.04 29.13 6.64
CA TRP A 28 -52.20 27.81 7.26
C TRP A 28 -53.62 27.56 7.76
N SER A 29 -54.36 28.59 8.18
CA SER A 29 -55.80 28.46 8.42
C SER A 29 -56.57 28.15 7.15
N ASP A 30 -56.22 28.76 6.03
CA ASP A 30 -56.89 28.53 4.74
C ASP A 30 -56.56 27.13 4.18
N GLN A 31 -55.43 26.54 4.59
CA GLN A 31 -55.03 25.16 4.28
C GLN A 31 -55.49 24.13 5.31
N ASP A 32 -56.35 24.51 6.26
CA ASP A 32 -56.87 23.67 7.35
C ASP A 32 -55.79 23.09 8.30
N LEU A 33 -54.58 23.66 8.27
CA LEU A 33 -53.51 23.30 9.21
C LEU A 33 -53.71 23.95 10.57
N LEU A 34 -54.42 25.09 10.62
CA LEU A 34 -54.74 25.81 11.84
C LEU A 34 -56.16 26.39 11.75
N PRO A 35 -57.21 25.57 11.86
CA PRO A 35 -58.58 26.06 11.78
C PRO A 35 -58.86 27.05 12.91
N PRO A 36 -59.55 28.18 12.64
CA PRO A 36 -59.94 29.12 13.69
C PRO A 36 -61.01 28.50 14.59
N ALA A 37 -60.87 28.66 15.91
CA ALA A 37 -61.84 28.16 16.88
C ALA A 37 -63.15 28.97 16.85
N ALA A 38 -63.06 30.26 16.53
CA ALA A 38 -64.21 31.13 16.37
C ALA A 38 -63.89 32.30 15.43
N ARG A 39 -64.91 33.09 15.10
CA ARG A 39 -64.75 34.39 14.47
C ARG A 39 -65.45 35.46 15.29
N THR A 40 -64.91 36.66 15.32
CA THR A 40 -65.59 37.82 15.90
C THR A 40 -66.81 38.20 15.03
N PRO A 41 -67.75 39.00 15.56
CA PRO A 41 -68.87 39.54 14.77
C PRO A 41 -68.41 40.34 13.53
N ALA A 42 -67.21 40.93 13.57
CA ALA A 42 -66.59 41.63 12.45
C ALA A 42 -65.82 40.71 11.49
N GLY A 43 -65.85 39.38 11.70
CA GLY A 43 -65.27 38.36 10.80
C GLY A 43 -63.81 37.97 11.07
N TYR A 44 -63.15 38.52 12.10
CA TYR A 44 -61.76 38.22 12.43
C TYR A 44 -61.59 36.83 13.04
N ARG A 45 -60.57 36.08 12.61
CA ARG A 45 -60.23 34.74 13.11
C ARG A 45 -59.74 34.80 14.57
N LEU A 46 -60.28 33.92 15.41
CA LEU A 46 -59.86 33.67 16.79
C LEU A 46 -59.37 32.23 16.92
N TYR A 47 -58.31 32.03 17.69
CA TYR A 47 -57.61 30.74 17.83
C TYR A 47 -57.64 30.24 19.27
N GLY A 48 -57.75 28.93 19.44
CA GLY A 48 -57.75 28.28 20.75
C GLY A 48 -56.40 28.35 21.47
N PRO A 49 -56.36 27.99 22.77
CA PRO A 49 -55.13 27.96 23.56
C PRO A 49 -54.11 26.92 23.08
N ASP A 50 -54.53 25.92 22.30
CA ASP A 50 -53.68 24.91 21.66
C ASP A 50 -53.00 25.39 20.36
N ALA A 51 -53.44 26.53 19.82
CA ALA A 51 -52.95 27.07 18.55
C ALA A 51 -51.43 27.35 18.52
N PRO A 52 -50.78 27.84 19.60
CA PRO A 52 -49.32 27.99 19.62
C PRO A 52 -48.59 26.65 19.43
N ALA A 53 -48.98 25.62 20.19
CA ALA A 53 -48.39 24.28 20.09
C ALA A 53 -48.64 23.66 18.70
N ARG A 54 -49.86 23.83 18.16
CA ARG A 54 -50.19 23.38 16.79
C ARG A 54 -49.35 24.09 15.73
N LEU A 55 -49.11 25.40 15.88
CA LEU A 55 -48.22 26.16 15.00
C LEU A 55 -46.77 25.65 15.05
N GLU A 56 -46.25 25.32 16.24
CA GLU A 56 -44.91 24.76 16.40
C GLU A 56 -44.77 23.38 15.75
N ILE A 57 -45.78 22.53 15.86
CA ILE A 57 -45.82 21.23 15.16
C ILE A 57 -45.80 21.42 13.64
N VAL A 58 -46.65 22.32 13.11
CA VAL A 58 -46.68 22.63 11.67
C VAL A 58 -45.33 23.16 11.19
N ARG A 59 -44.68 24.06 11.95
CA ARG A 59 -43.33 24.57 11.63
C ARG A 59 -42.32 23.45 11.58
N SER A 60 -42.23 22.68 12.67
CA SER A 60 -41.23 21.61 12.81
C SER A 60 -41.34 20.59 11.67
N LEU A 61 -42.56 20.17 11.32
CA LEU A 61 -42.77 19.23 10.23
C LEU A 61 -42.44 19.84 8.85
N ARG A 62 -42.78 21.12 8.63
CA ARG A 62 -42.41 21.81 7.38
C ARG A 62 -40.90 22.02 7.26
N ASP A 63 -40.23 22.33 8.35
CA ASP A 63 -38.77 22.52 8.39
C ASP A 63 -38.04 21.19 8.08
N LEU A 64 -38.65 20.05 8.44
CA LEU A 64 -38.22 18.71 8.04
C LEU A 64 -38.64 18.31 6.62
N GLY A 65 -39.27 19.22 5.85
CA GLY A 65 -39.68 18.97 4.46
C GLY A 65 -40.99 18.19 4.30
N VAL A 66 -41.75 17.95 5.37
CA VAL A 66 -43.02 17.22 5.29
C VAL A 66 -44.09 18.07 4.58
N GLY A 67 -44.75 17.47 3.58
CA GLY A 67 -45.77 18.14 2.78
C GLY A 67 -47.03 18.49 3.59
N THR A 68 -47.72 19.57 3.21
CA THR A 68 -48.89 20.10 3.91
C THR A 68 -50.04 19.09 4.05
N ALA A 69 -50.25 18.22 3.06
CA ALA A 69 -51.26 17.16 3.12
C ALA A 69 -50.96 16.13 4.23
N ALA A 70 -49.70 15.74 4.40
CA ALA A 70 -49.29 14.79 5.44
C ALA A 70 -49.35 15.43 6.84
N ILE A 71 -48.96 16.71 6.96
CA ILE A 71 -49.11 17.49 8.19
C ILE A 71 -50.60 17.56 8.58
N ARG A 72 -51.50 17.82 7.62
CA ARG A 72 -52.94 17.80 7.88
C ARG A 72 -53.39 16.44 8.41
N ALA A 73 -53.03 15.35 7.75
CA ALA A 73 -53.41 14.00 8.21
C ALA A 73 -52.96 13.71 9.66
N VAL A 74 -51.75 14.14 10.06
CA VAL A 74 -51.27 14.03 11.45
C VAL A 74 -52.11 14.87 12.39
N LEU A 75 -52.38 16.12 12.03
CA LEU A 75 -53.11 17.08 12.85
C LEU A 75 -54.60 16.77 12.99
N HIS A 76 -55.19 16.03 12.05
CA HIS A 76 -56.55 15.50 12.10
C HIS A 76 -56.62 14.07 12.65
N ARG A 77 -55.48 13.51 13.10
CA ARG A 77 -55.35 12.15 13.64
C ARG A 77 -55.77 11.05 12.65
N GLU A 78 -55.73 11.33 11.36
CA GLU A 78 -55.92 10.36 10.27
C GLU A 78 -54.68 9.47 10.10
N ARG A 79 -53.52 9.93 10.60
CA ARG A 79 -52.24 9.22 10.59
C ARG A 79 -51.42 9.58 11.83
N THR A 80 -50.57 8.68 12.28
CA THR A 80 -49.65 8.97 13.39
C THR A 80 -48.48 9.85 12.91
N LEU A 81 -47.85 10.55 13.86
CA LEU A 81 -46.61 11.28 13.60
C LEU A 81 -45.47 10.32 13.21
N ALA A 82 -45.39 9.16 13.87
CA ALA A 82 -44.36 8.15 13.61
C ALA A 82 -44.42 7.64 12.16
N ASP A 83 -45.58 7.18 11.69
CA ASP A 83 -45.76 6.68 10.31
C ASP A 83 -45.53 7.77 9.24
N THR A 84 -45.67 9.04 9.61
CA THR A 84 -45.41 10.17 8.71
C THR A 84 -43.92 10.49 8.66
N ALA A 85 -43.24 10.43 9.81
CA ALA A 85 -41.81 10.61 9.91
C ALA A 85 -41.05 9.48 9.20
N GLU A 86 -41.43 8.22 9.42
CA GLU A 86 -40.84 7.04 8.77
C GLU A 86 -40.94 7.14 7.24
N ARG A 87 -42.14 7.36 6.69
CA ARG A 87 -42.30 7.55 5.24
C ARG A 87 -41.53 8.74 4.68
N SER A 88 -41.37 9.81 5.46
CA SER A 88 -40.59 10.97 5.03
C SER A 88 -39.09 10.67 5.03
N ALA A 89 -38.62 9.90 6.02
CA ALA A 89 -37.26 9.39 6.07
C ALA A 89 -36.98 8.47 4.87
N ASP A 90 -37.88 7.52 4.55
CA ASP A 90 -37.74 6.64 3.38
C ASP A 90 -37.61 7.43 2.06
N VAL A 91 -38.39 8.49 1.91
CA VAL A 91 -38.32 9.38 0.74
C VAL A 91 -36.98 10.12 0.69
N LEU A 92 -36.50 10.62 1.83
CA LEU A 92 -35.20 11.28 1.93
C LEU A 92 -34.05 10.30 1.64
N ASP A 93 -34.10 9.09 2.16
CA ASP A 93 -33.10 8.05 1.92
C ASP A 93 -33.05 7.68 0.43
N ALA A 94 -34.20 7.55 -0.23
CA ALA A 94 -34.25 7.36 -1.68
C ALA A 94 -33.64 8.54 -2.46
N GLN A 95 -33.86 9.78 -2.01
CA GLN A 95 -33.23 10.97 -2.61
C GLN A 95 -31.71 11.00 -2.38
N ILE A 96 -31.26 10.65 -1.18
CA ILE A 96 -29.83 10.57 -0.82
C ILE A 96 -29.15 9.52 -1.69
N ALA A 97 -29.72 8.33 -1.83
CA ALA A 97 -29.21 7.28 -2.71
C ALA A 97 -29.09 7.76 -4.17
N ALA A 98 -30.13 8.44 -4.68
CA ALA A 98 -30.11 9.00 -6.04
C ALA A 98 -29.03 10.08 -6.23
N LEU A 99 -28.83 10.95 -5.23
CA LEU A 99 -27.79 11.98 -5.27
C LEU A 99 -26.38 11.39 -5.16
N ARG A 100 -26.18 10.38 -4.30
CA ARG A 100 -24.92 9.62 -4.21
C ARG A 100 -24.59 8.95 -5.54
N SER A 101 -25.58 8.35 -6.19
CA SER A 101 -25.40 7.73 -7.51
C SER A 101 -24.98 8.75 -8.58
N ARG A 102 -25.66 9.90 -8.67
CA ARG A 102 -25.28 10.98 -9.58
C ARG A 102 -23.87 11.50 -9.31
N ARG A 103 -23.50 11.69 -8.04
CA ARG A 103 -22.15 12.13 -7.63
C ARG A 103 -21.08 11.13 -8.04
N ALA A 104 -21.32 9.83 -7.86
CA ALA A 104 -20.37 8.79 -8.24
C ALA A 104 -20.11 8.77 -9.76
N VAL A 105 -21.18 8.87 -10.57
CA VAL A 105 -21.06 8.97 -12.04
C VAL A 105 -20.23 10.19 -12.42
N LEU A 106 -20.53 11.37 -11.85
CA LEU A 106 -19.78 12.60 -12.15
C LEU A 106 -18.29 12.50 -11.75
N ARG A 107 -17.98 11.89 -10.60
CA ARG A 107 -16.59 11.65 -10.18
C ARG A 107 -15.87 10.69 -11.11
N ALA A 108 -16.53 9.62 -11.53
CA ALA A 108 -15.96 8.65 -12.47
C ALA A 108 -15.65 9.32 -13.82
N VAL A 109 -16.55 10.15 -14.34
CA VAL A 109 -16.34 10.93 -15.57
C VAL A 109 -15.14 11.88 -15.42
N ALA A 110 -15.07 12.62 -14.32
CA ALA A 110 -14.01 13.58 -14.07
C ALA A 110 -12.63 12.93 -13.91
N ALA A 111 -12.53 11.82 -13.17
CA ALA A 111 -11.27 11.11 -12.95
C ALA A 111 -10.68 10.53 -14.25
N ARG A 112 -11.53 10.23 -15.24
CA ARG A 112 -11.15 9.57 -16.49
C ARG A 112 -10.95 10.52 -17.66
N GLY A 113 -11.44 11.76 -17.58
CA GLY A 113 -11.53 12.63 -18.74
C GLY A 113 -12.48 12.09 -19.82
N SER A 114 -13.53 11.36 -19.40
CA SER A 114 -14.47 10.69 -20.30
C SER A 114 -15.19 11.66 -21.25
N THR A 115 -15.54 11.18 -22.44
CA THR A 115 -16.24 11.99 -23.44
C THR A 115 -17.75 12.03 -23.20
N ALA A 116 -18.45 12.96 -23.86
CA ALA A 116 -19.91 13.08 -23.74
C ALA A 116 -20.65 11.83 -24.23
N GLU A 117 -20.07 11.11 -25.20
CA GLU A 117 -20.61 9.88 -25.78
C GLU A 117 -20.60 8.70 -24.78
N GLU A 118 -19.69 8.71 -23.79
CA GLU A 118 -19.55 7.64 -22.79
C GLU A 118 -20.54 7.78 -21.62
N LEU A 119 -21.02 9.00 -21.36
CA LEU A 119 -21.87 9.35 -20.21
C LEU A 119 -23.18 8.52 -20.11
N PRO A 120 -23.93 8.25 -21.20
CA PRO A 120 -25.13 7.41 -21.13
C PRO A 120 -24.82 5.98 -20.66
N GLY A 121 -23.67 5.44 -21.08
CA GLY A 121 -23.22 4.10 -20.69
C GLY A 121 -22.91 4.02 -19.19
N MET A 122 -22.14 4.99 -18.68
CA MET A 122 -21.79 5.08 -17.26
C MET A 122 -23.02 5.29 -16.38
N THR A 123 -23.95 6.14 -16.81
CA THR A 123 -25.21 6.40 -16.09
C THR A 123 -26.08 5.14 -16.03
N ARG A 124 -26.10 4.34 -17.11
CA ARG A 124 -26.81 3.06 -17.14
C ARG A 124 -26.18 2.07 -16.16
N LEU A 125 -24.86 1.91 -16.17
CA LEU A 125 -24.12 1.01 -15.28
C LEU A 125 -24.39 1.30 -13.80
N ALA A 126 -24.49 2.58 -13.43
CA ALA A 126 -24.78 3.00 -12.06
C ALA A 126 -26.20 2.65 -11.58
N ARG A 127 -27.15 2.45 -12.50
CA ARG A 127 -28.58 2.19 -12.20
C ARG A 127 -28.98 0.72 -12.28
N LEU A 128 -28.07 -0.17 -12.69
CA LEU A 128 -28.35 -1.60 -12.79
C LEU A 128 -28.77 -2.18 -11.44
N SER A 129 -29.70 -3.13 -11.46
CA SER A 129 -30.02 -3.93 -10.28
C SER A 129 -28.88 -4.89 -9.94
N ALA A 130 -28.81 -5.32 -8.68
CA ALA A 130 -27.95 -6.38 -8.18
C ALA A 130 -27.86 -7.58 -9.17
N GLU A 131 -29.03 -8.12 -9.53
CA GLU A 131 -29.14 -9.25 -10.46
C GLU A 131 -28.57 -8.97 -11.86
N GLU A 132 -28.74 -7.76 -12.40
CA GLU A 132 -28.14 -7.38 -13.69
C GLU A 132 -26.61 -7.29 -13.61
N ARG A 133 -26.07 -6.73 -12.52
CA ARG A 133 -24.61 -6.64 -12.31
C ARG A 133 -23.99 -8.02 -12.19
N ARG A 134 -24.62 -8.92 -11.43
CA ARG A 134 -24.21 -10.32 -11.30
C ARG A 134 -24.18 -11.02 -12.66
N ARG A 135 -25.20 -10.82 -13.49
CA ARG A 135 -25.25 -11.37 -14.84
C ARG A 135 -24.11 -10.87 -15.73
N ILE A 136 -23.73 -9.60 -15.63
CA ILE A 136 -22.59 -9.04 -16.40
C ILE A 136 -21.28 -9.75 -16.02
N LEU A 137 -20.99 -9.87 -14.72
CA LEU A 137 -19.75 -10.48 -14.25
C LEU A 137 -19.72 -11.99 -14.52
N ALA A 138 -20.85 -12.69 -14.32
CA ALA A 138 -20.95 -14.12 -14.63
C ALA A 138 -20.75 -14.39 -16.12
N ALA A 139 -21.43 -13.63 -17.00
CA ALA A 139 -21.27 -13.76 -18.44
C ALA A 139 -19.82 -13.46 -18.89
N PHE A 140 -19.18 -12.48 -18.27
CA PHE A 140 -17.76 -12.20 -18.51
C PHE A 140 -16.87 -13.37 -18.11
N VAL A 141 -17.04 -13.94 -16.91
CA VAL A 141 -16.23 -15.11 -16.47
C VAL A 141 -16.44 -16.30 -17.40
N ASP A 142 -17.68 -16.52 -17.84
CA ASP A 142 -18.01 -17.63 -18.74
C ASP A 142 -17.36 -17.48 -20.11
N ASP A 143 -17.45 -16.29 -20.72
CA ASP A 143 -16.82 -15.93 -22.00
C ASP A 143 -15.28 -15.93 -21.89
N ALA A 144 -14.75 -15.30 -20.85
CA ALA A 144 -13.32 -15.17 -20.61
C ALA A 144 -12.66 -16.54 -20.45
N LEU A 145 -13.34 -17.54 -19.87
CA LEU A 145 -12.77 -18.86 -19.62
C LEU A 145 -13.28 -19.95 -20.57
N ASP A 146 -14.02 -19.61 -21.62
CA ASP A 146 -14.52 -20.58 -22.59
C ASP A 146 -13.39 -21.44 -23.18
N GLY A 147 -13.62 -22.74 -23.31
CA GLY A 147 -12.60 -23.70 -23.79
C GLY A 147 -11.35 -23.88 -22.90
N VAL A 148 -11.25 -23.27 -21.72
CA VAL A 148 -10.15 -23.50 -20.76
C VAL A 148 -10.58 -24.53 -19.71
N PRO A 149 -9.90 -25.70 -19.58
CA PRO A 149 -10.30 -26.76 -18.66
C PRO A 149 -9.87 -26.47 -17.21
N ALA A 150 -10.39 -25.40 -16.62
CA ALA A 150 -10.07 -24.94 -15.26
C ALA A 150 -11.33 -24.80 -14.38
N PRO A 151 -12.05 -25.91 -14.09
CA PRO A 151 -13.36 -25.84 -13.43
C PRO A 151 -13.30 -25.26 -12.01
N ALA A 152 -12.26 -25.60 -11.23
CA ALA A 152 -12.09 -25.04 -9.88
C ALA A 152 -11.83 -23.52 -9.91
N TYR A 153 -10.99 -23.06 -10.85
CA TYR A 153 -10.69 -21.63 -11.01
C TYR A 153 -11.94 -20.85 -11.46
N ARG A 154 -12.72 -21.38 -12.40
CA ARG A 154 -14.00 -20.81 -12.83
C ARG A 154 -14.97 -20.68 -11.66
N SER A 155 -15.17 -21.76 -10.90
CA SER A 155 -16.05 -21.76 -9.72
C SER A 155 -15.58 -20.74 -8.68
N GLY A 156 -14.26 -20.61 -8.47
CA GLY A 156 -13.69 -19.60 -7.57
C GLY A 156 -14.01 -18.17 -7.98
N LEU A 157 -13.88 -17.83 -9.27
CA LEU A 157 -14.23 -16.50 -9.79
C LEU A 157 -15.72 -16.19 -9.66
N LEU A 158 -16.59 -17.15 -9.97
CA LEU A 158 -18.03 -17.00 -9.84
C LEU A 158 -18.45 -16.85 -8.36
N ALA A 159 -17.90 -17.67 -7.46
CA ALA A 159 -18.15 -17.56 -6.03
C ALA A 159 -17.63 -16.24 -5.44
N ALA A 160 -16.51 -15.75 -5.98
CA ALA A 160 -15.92 -14.48 -5.60
C ALA A 160 -16.64 -13.24 -6.13
N THR A 161 -17.75 -13.42 -6.84
CA THR A 161 -18.62 -12.36 -7.36
C THR A 161 -19.84 -12.12 -6.44
N PRO A 162 -19.68 -11.63 -5.18
CA PRO A 162 -20.80 -11.09 -4.42
C PRO A 162 -21.24 -9.76 -5.04
N ASP A 163 -22.48 -9.37 -4.72
CA ASP A 163 -23.09 -8.16 -5.24
C ASP A 163 -22.69 -6.90 -4.46
N LEU A 164 -22.98 -5.74 -5.04
CA LEU A 164 -23.05 -4.49 -4.27
C LEU A 164 -24.17 -4.60 -3.22
N PRO A 165 -24.02 -3.96 -2.04
CA PRO A 165 -25.14 -3.80 -1.12
C PRO A 165 -26.26 -2.95 -1.75
N ASP A 166 -27.48 -3.06 -1.20
CA ASP A 166 -28.67 -2.39 -1.74
C ASP A 166 -28.55 -0.84 -1.76
N ASP A 167 -27.83 -0.26 -0.77
CA ASP A 167 -27.40 1.16 -0.77
C ASP A 167 -25.86 1.24 -0.84
N PRO A 168 -25.26 1.23 -2.05
CA PRO A 168 -23.82 1.27 -2.19
C PRO A 168 -23.25 2.64 -1.83
N THR A 169 -22.10 2.63 -1.16
CA THR A 169 -21.32 3.85 -0.92
C THR A 169 -20.84 4.45 -2.26
N PRO A 170 -20.52 5.76 -2.31
CA PRO A 170 -19.94 6.37 -3.50
C PRO A 170 -18.68 5.66 -4.00
N GLU A 171 -17.85 5.15 -3.09
CA GLU A 171 -16.62 4.40 -3.36
C GLU A 171 -16.94 3.03 -3.98
N GLN A 172 -17.92 2.32 -3.45
CA GLN A 172 -18.41 1.05 -4.00
C GLN A 172 -18.98 1.20 -5.40
N LEU A 173 -19.78 2.25 -5.61
CA LEU A 173 -20.38 2.53 -6.91
C LEU A 173 -19.33 2.95 -7.96
N HIS A 174 -18.32 3.70 -7.55
CA HIS A 174 -17.19 4.03 -8.41
C HIS A 174 -16.41 2.78 -8.82
N ALA A 175 -16.08 1.92 -7.86
CA ALA A 175 -15.38 0.66 -8.11
C ALA A 175 -16.15 -0.25 -9.06
N TRP A 176 -17.49 -0.31 -8.93
CA TRP A 176 -18.35 -1.04 -9.86
C TRP A 176 -18.31 -0.51 -11.29
N ILE A 177 -18.42 0.82 -11.48
CA ILE A 177 -18.38 1.42 -12.83
C ILE A 177 -17.04 1.10 -13.50
N GLU A 178 -15.95 1.22 -12.76
CA GLU A 178 -14.62 0.88 -13.25
C GLU A 178 -14.47 -0.61 -13.57
N LEU A 179 -15.00 -1.49 -12.71
CA LEU A 179 -14.99 -2.93 -12.92
C LEU A 179 -15.78 -3.32 -14.18
N ALA A 180 -16.96 -2.72 -14.37
CA ALA A 180 -17.84 -2.99 -15.52
C ALA A 180 -17.21 -2.58 -16.86
N ASP A 181 -16.32 -1.58 -16.85
CA ASP A 181 -15.50 -1.24 -18.01
C ASP A 181 -14.31 -2.19 -18.16
N LEU A 182 -13.62 -2.51 -17.05
CA LEU A 182 -12.45 -3.39 -17.07
C LEU A 182 -12.80 -4.78 -17.63
N VAL A 183 -13.97 -5.33 -17.33
CA VAL A 183 -14.42 -6.62 -17.90
C VAL A 183 -14.71 -6.57 -19.41
N ARG A 184 -14.76 -5.38 -20.01
CA ARG A 184 -14.86 -5.23 -21.47
C ARG A 184 -13.48 -5.26 -22.14
N ASP A 185 -12.42 -5.05 -21.39
CA ASP A 185 -11.05 -5.02 -21.87
C ASP A 185 -10.58 -6.41 -22.37
N PRO A 186 -10.18 -6.56 -23.65
CA PRO A 186 -9.64 -7.81 -24.17
C PRO A 186 -8.33 -8.26 -23.50
N GLU A 187 -7.55 -7.34 -22.93
CA GLU A 187 -6.32 -7.67 -22.22
C GLU A 187 -6.61 -8.37 -20.89
N LEU A 188 -7.64 -7.95 -20.16
CA LEU A 188 -8.08 -8.65 -18.94
C LEU A 188 -8.54 -10.08 -19.27
N ARG A 189 -9.29 -10.28 -20.36
CA ARG A 189 -9.68 -11.64 -20.80
C ARG A 189 -8.46 -12.51 -21.05
N SER A 190 -7.49 -11.97 -21.78
CA SER A 190 -6.25 -12.68 -22.12
C SER A 190 -5.45 -13.02 -20.86
N ALA A 191 -5.39 -12.11 -19.89
CA ALA A 191 -4.76 -12.31 -18.60
C ALA A 191 -5.45 -13.44 -17.80
N LEU A 192 -6.78 -13.38 -17.61
CA LEU A 192 -7.52 -14.42 -16.90
C LEU A 192 -7.39 -15.80 -17.56
N ARG A 193 -7.35 -15.87 -18.90
CA ARG A 193 -7.08 -17.13 -19.62
C ARG A 193 -5.70 -17.71 -19.30
N ARG A 194 -4.66 -16.87 -19.26
CA ARG A 194 -3.30 -17.32 -18.87
C ARG A 194 -3.29 -17.88 -17.45
N LEU A 195 -3.93 -17.18 -16.51
CA LEU A 195 -4.04 -17.62 -15.12
C LEU A 195 -4.83 -18.93 -14.98
N ALA A 196 -5.97 -19.04 -15.66
CA ALA A 196 -6.79 -20.24 -15.64
C ALA A 196 -6.05 -21.44 -16.25
N ALA A 197 -5.33 -21.23 -17.35
CA ALA A 197 -4.52 -22.27 -17.96
C ALA A 197 -3.35 -22.69 -17.06
N TYR A 198 -2.70 -21.75 -16.36
CA TYR A 198 -1.70 -22.05 -15.34
C TYR A 198 -2.31 -22.85 -14.19
N SER A 199 -3.43 -22.39 -13.63
CA SER A 199 -4.15 -23.08 -12.56
C SER A 199 -4.53 -24.51 -12.95
N ALA A 200 -5.00 -24.75 -14.18
CA ALA A 200 -5.32 -26.09 -14.66
C ALA A 200 -4.11 -27.04 -14.72
N ARG A 201 -2.91 -26.52 -14.99
CA ARG A 201 -1.67 -27.32 -15.03
C ARG A 201 -1.04 -27.51 -13.65
N SER A 202 -1.30 -26.59 -12.73
CA SER A 202 -0.63 -26.52 -11.43
C SER A 202 -1.54 -26.90 -10.25
N ALA A 203 -2.84 -27.13 -10.46
CA ALA A 203 -3.77 -27.48 -9.40
C ALA A 203 -3.41 -28.85 -8.77
N PRO A 204 -3.51 -28.98 -7.43
CA PRO A 204 -3.45 -30.28 -6.78
C PRO A 204 -4.64 -31.16 -7.21
N PRO A 205 -4.52 -32.50 -7.16
CA PRO A 205 -5.61 -33.41 -7.44
C PRO A 205 -6.77 -33.19 -6.46
N ALA A 206 -7.98 -33.51 -6.92
CA ALA A 206 -9.23 -33.22 -6.20
C ALA A 206 -9.41 -33.96 -4.86
N ASP A 207 -8.47 -34.83 -4.49
CA ASP A 207 -8.55 -35.72 -3.32
C ASP A 207 -7.95 -35.09 -2.03
N GLY A 208 -7.38 -33.88 -2.11
CA GLY A 208 -6.84 -33.13 -0.97
C GLY A 208 -7.89 -32.32 -0.19
N ASP A 209 -7.48 -31.70 0.93
CA ASP A 209 -8.33 -30.75 1.68
C ASP A 209 -8.21 -29.34 1.07
N PRO A 210 -9.24 -28.86 0.34
CA PRO A 210 -9.16 -27.59 -0.37
C PRO A 210 -9.04 -26.38 0.57
N ALA A 211 -9.54 -26.48 1.80
CA ALA A 211 -9.44 -25.39 2.78
C ALA A 211 -8.00 -25.25 3.28
N ALA A 212 -7.34 -26.38 3.58
CA ALA A 212 -5.95 -26.39 4.01
C ALA A 212 -4.99 -25.85 2.93
N ASP A 213 -5.23 -26.20 1.66
CA ASP A 213 -4.44 -25.72 0.52
C ASP A 213 -4.58 -24.20 0.33
N VAL A 214 -5.81 -23.69 0.40
CA VAL A 214 -6.08 -22.25 0.30
C VAL A 214 -5.43 -21.48 1.46
N ASP A 215 -5.49 -22.02 2.67
CA ASP A 215 -4.86 -21.41 3.84
C ASP A 215 -3.32 -21.41 3.74
N ALA A 216 -2.73 -22.49 3.23
CA ALA A 216 -1.30 -22.58 2.98
C ALA A 216 -0.83 -21.57 1.92
N ALA A 217 -1.56 -21.46 0.80
CA ALA A 217 -1.30 -20.47 -0.23
C ALA A 217 -1.41 -19.03 0.32
N ARG A 218 -2.41 -18.75 1.16
CA ARG A 218 -2.57 -17.44 1.81
C ARG A 218 -1.42 -17.10 2.74
N ARG A 219 -0.92 -18.07 3.53
CA ARG A 219 0.25 -17.88 4.40
C ARG A 219 1.49 -17.54 3.58
N VAL A 220 1.76 -18.26 2.50
CA VAL A 220 2.91 -17.99 1.63
C VAL A 220 2.80 -16.62 0.97
N ALA A 221 1.63 -16.25 0.45
CA ALA A 221 1.40 -14.93 -0.14
C ALA A 221 1.62 -13.80 0.88
N THR A 222 1.15 -13.98 2.12
CA THR A 222 1.33 -13.01 3.21
C THR A 222 2.81 -12.87 3.59
N LEU A 223 3.51 -13.99 3.74
CA LEU A 223 4.95 -14.01 4.04
C LEU A 223 5.73 -13.31 2.93
N MET A 224 5.44 -13.64 1.67
CA MET A 224 6.10 -13.06 0.50
C MET A 224 5.93 -11.54 0.45
N HIS A 225 4.70 -11.07 0.65
CA HIS A 225 4.42 -9.63 0.69
C HIS A 225 5.17 -8.95 1.83
N THR A 226 5.09 -9.50 3.04
CA THR A 226 5.74 -8.95 4.24
C THR A 226 7.27 -8.92 4.10
N LEU A 227 7.89 -10.01 3.63
CA LEU A 227 9.34 -10.09 3.41
C LEU A 227 9.80 -9.09 2.36
N ALA A 228 9.07 -8.98 1.24
CA ALA A 228 9.44 -8.08 0.16
C ALA A 228 9.23 -6.61 0.56
N GLU A 229 8.15 -6.27 1.26
CA GLU A 229 7.94 -4.93 1.80
C GLU A 229 9.01 -4.57 2.83
N SER A 230 9.35 -5.48 3.75
CA SER A 230 10.45 -5.26 4.69
C SER A 230 11.76 -5.07 3.94
N ALA A 231 12.08 -5.93 2.97
CA ALA A 231 13.31 -5.84 2.21
C ALA A 231 13.43 -4.49 1.48
N VAL A 232 12.34 -4.03 0.87
CA VAL A 232 12.28 -2.73 0.21
C VAL A 232 12.43 -1.59 1.22
N ALA A 233 11.72 -1.65 2.35
CA ALA A 233 11.83 -0.65 3.42
C ALA A 233 13.23 -0.61 4.05
N ASP A 234 13.92 -1.75 4.08
CA ASP A 234 15.29 -1.91 4.57
C ASP A 234 16.36 -1.57 3.53
N GLY A 235 15.97 -1.16 2.32
CA GLY A 235 16.90 -0.86 1.21
C GLY A 235 17.67 -2.07 0.69
N ILE A 236 17.22 -3.30 0.97
CA ILE A 236 17.86 -4.54 0.52
C ILE A 236 17.63 -4.66 -0.98
N ALA A 237 18.69 -4.50 -1.77
CA ALA A 237 18.61 -4.74 -3.20
C ALA A 237 18.29 -6.23 -3.49
N PRO A 238 17.39 -6.53 -4.44
CA PRO A 238 16.89 -7.89 -4.67
C PRO A 238 17.98 -8.87 -5.10
N ASP A 239 19.10 -8.40 -5.64
CA ASP A 239 20.22 -9.23 -6.07
C ASP A 239 21.40 -9.25 -5.09
N SER A 240 21.27 -8.54 -3.96
CA SER A 240 22.27 -8.54 -2.90
C SER A 240 22.35 -9.88 -2.18
N PRO A 241 23.50 -10.25 -1.59
CA PRO A 241 23.58 -11.42 -0.72
C PRO A 241 22.59 -11.38 0.46
N ALA A 242 22.17 -10.19 0.90
CA ALA A 242 21.16 -10.00 1.94
C ALA A 242 19.73 -10.37 1.49
N ALA A 243 19.44 -10.42 0.18
CA ALA A 243 18.17 -10.92 -0.35
C ALA A 243 18.13 -12.45 -0.43
N ALA A 244 19.28 -13.13 -0.57
CA ALA A 244 19.37 -14.58 -0.61
C ALA A 244 18.69 -15.32 0.59
N PRO A 245 18.80 -14.86 1.86
CA PRO A 245 18.02 -15.39 2.99
C PRO A 245 16.54 -15.31 2.82
N LEU A 246 16.06 -14.16 2.40
CA LEU A 246 14.64 -13.88 2.27
C LEU A 246 14.04 -14.76 1.16
N VAL A 247 14.79 -14.96 0.07
CA VAL A 247 14.39 -15.89 -1.01
C VAL A 247 14.38 -17.35 -0.51
N ALA A 248 15.38 -17.79 0.26
CA ALA A 248 15.42 -19.14 0.79
C ALA A 248 14.27 -19.41 1.77
N GLU A 249 13.99 -18.48 2.67
CA GLU A 249 12.85 -18.54 3.60
C GLU A 249 11.52 -18.63 2.83
N LEU A 250 11.35 -17.78 1.81
CA LEU A 250 10.18 -17.78 0.95
C LEU A 250 9.99 -19.13 0.24
N VAL A 251 11.06 -19.67 -0.36
CA VAL A 251 11.00 -20.96 -1.07
C VAL A 251 10.73 -22.09 -0.08
N ALA A 252 11.34 -22.09 1.10
CA ALA A 252 11.10 -23.09 2.14
C ALA A 252 9.64 -23.10 2.62
N ALA A 253 9.01 -21.92 2.76
CA ALA A 253 7.59 -21.82 3.09
C ALA A 253 6.67 -22.22 1.93
N TRP A 254 7.11 -21.98 0.68
CA TRP A 254 6.34 -22.29 -0.52
C TRP A 254 6.39 -23.78 -0.90
N LEU A 255 7.53 -24.46 -0.75
CA LEU A 255 7.73 -25.86 -1.16
C LEU A 255 6.63 -26.82 -0.65
N PRO A 256 6.21 -26.80 0.63
CA PRO A 256 5.15 -27.67 1.12
C PRO A 256 3.81 -27.48 0.39
N THR A 257 3.53 -26.29 -0.14
CA THR A 257 2.29 -26.02 -0.91
C THR A 257 2.27 -26.72 -2.27
N GLN A 258 3.43 -27.22 -2.72
CA GLN A 258 3.56 -27.86 -4.02
C GLN A 258 3.37 -29.38 -3.96
N ALA A 259 3.30 -29.99 -2.77
CA ALA A 259 3.32 -31.45 -2.59
C ALA A 259 2.23 -32.20 -3.38
N GLY A 260 1.06 -31.58 -3.57
CA GLY A 260 -0.03 -32.14 -4.38
C GLY A 260 0.05 -31.82 -5.87
N THR A 261 0.92 -30.93 -6.31
CA THR A 261 0.94 -30.47 -7.71
C THR A 261 1.69 -31.44 -8.63
N PRO A 262 1.43 -31.44 -9.95
CA PRO A 262 2.20 -32.27 -10.89
C PRO A 262 3.69 -31.90 -10.89
N ASP A 263 4.54 -32.93 -10.81
CA ASP A 263 6.00 -32.82 -10.73
C ASP A 263 6.47 -31.83 -9.64
N PRO A 264 6.24 -32.15 -8.36
CA PRO A 264 6.52 -31.23 -7.27
C PRO A 264 8.04 -31.13 -7.05
N PRO A 265 8.59 -29.92 -6.92
CA PRO A 265 9.99 -29.75 -6.54
C PRO A 265 10.24 -30.36 -5.14
N ALA A 266 11.22 -31.24 -5.02
CA ALA A 266 11.54 -31.93 -3.77
C ALA A 266 12.36 -31.08 -2.78
N GLU A 267 13.12 -30.11 -3.29
CA GLU A 267 14.01 -29.25 -2.52
C GLU A 267 14.12 -27.85 -3.14
N ASP A 268 14.70 -26.90 -2.40
CA ASP A 268 15.07 -25.61 -2.97
C ASP A 268 16.17 -25.82 -4.02
N GLY A 269 15.93 -25.33 -5.23
CA GLY A 269 16.78 -25.54 -6.39
C GLY A 269 16.33 -24.71 -7.59
N PRO A 270 17.08 -24.69 -8.70
CA PRO A 270 16.74 -23.90 -9.87
C PRO A 270 15.34 -24.19 -10.44
N ALA A 271 14.90 -25.45 -10.39
CA ALA A 271 13.55 -25.85 -10.81
C ALA A 271 12.47 -25.24 -9.90
N ALA A 272 12.64 -25.35 -8.58
CA ALA A 272 11.74 -24.78 -7.58
C ALA A 272 11.62 -23.25 -7.74
N ARG A 273 12.77 -22.55 -7.83
CA ARG A 273 12.82 -21.08 -7.96
C ARG A 273 12.25 -20.59 -9.29
N THR A 274 12.47 -21.33 -10.39
CA THR A 274 11.87 -21.02 -11.70
C THR A 274 10.34 -21.16 -11.66
N ARG A 275 9.84 -22.23 -11.06
CA ARG A 275 8.39 -22.48 -10.92
C ARG A 275 7.74 -21.43 -10.03
N LEU A 276 8.35 -21.07 -8.89
CA LEU A 276 7.85 -19.99 -8.03
C LEU A 276 7.86 -18.63 -8.77
N LEU A 277 8.89 -18.33 -9.56
CA LEU A 277 8.94 -17.13 -10.38
C LEU A 277 7.83 -17.09 -11.45
N GLU A 278 7.51 -18.23 -12.08
CA GLU A 278 6.39 -18.34 -13.01
C GLU A 278 5.05 -18.12 -12.30
N GLN A 279 4.85 -18.73 -11.13
CA GLN A 279 3.67 -18.53 -10.30
C GLN A 279 3.50 -17.05 -9.93
N LEU A 280 4.59 -16.39 -9.55
CA LEU A 280 4.60 -14.98 -9.17
C LEU A 280 4.26 -14.05 -10.31
N ARG A 281 4.85 -14.26 -11.49
CA ARG A 281 4.52 -13.48 -12.69
C ARG A 281 3.06 -13.63 -13.08
N THR A 282 2.50 -14.81 -12.86
CA THR A 282 1.09 -15.11 -13.09
C THR A 282 0.19 -14.45 -12.05
N ALA A 283 0.62 -14.37 -10.78
CA ALA A 283 -0.13 -13.73 -9.69
C ALA A 283 -0.05 -12.20 -9.71
N ALA A 284 1.10 -11.62 -10.08
CA ALA A 284 1.35 -10.18 -10.14
C ALA A 284 0.86 -9.53 -11.45
N GLU A 285 -0.12 -10.15 -12.12
CA GLU A 285 -0.73 -9.63 -13.34
C GLU A 285 -1.57 -8.37 -13.05
N PRO A 286 -1.14 -7.17 -13.48
CA PRO A 286 -1.69 -5.90 -12.99
C PRO A 286 -3.20 -5.74 -13.23
N LEU A 287 -3.69 -6.21 -14.39
CA LEU A 287 -5.13 -6.13 -14.72
C LEU A 287 -5.96 -7.04 -13.82
N VAL A 288 -5.44 -8.22 -13.47
CA VAL A 288 -6.12 -9.16 -12.58
C VAL A 288 -6.09 -8.65 -11.14
N GLU A 289 -4.96 -8.08 -10.68
CA GLU A 289 -4.91 -7.41 -9.37
C GLU A 289 -5.96 -6.29 -9.30
N ARG A 290 -6.02 -5.44 -10.32
CA ARG A 290 -7.01 -4.35 -10.41
C ARG A 290 -8.43 -4.89 -10.37
N TYR A 291 -8.73 -5.95 -11.13
CA TYR A 291 -10.03 -6.63 -11.10
C TYR A 291 -10.42 -7.05 -9.68
N TRP A 292 -9.53 -7.75 -8.96
CA TRP A 292 -9.80 -8.22 -7.60
C TRP A 292 -10.00 -7.09 -6.59
N ARG A 293 -9.22 -6.01 -6.72
CA ARG A 293 -9.35 -4.86 -5.82
C ARG A 293 -10.64 -4.09 -6.03
N LEU A 294 -11.05 -3.89 -7.28
CA LEU A 294 -12.33 -3.27 -7.60
C LEU A 294 -13.50 -4.15 -7.13
N LEU A 295 -13.40 -5.46 -7.33
CA LEU A 295 -14.39 -6.42 -6.86
C LEU A 295 -14.52 -6.41 -5.33
N CYS A 296 -13.41 -6.46 -4.59
CA CYS A 296 -13.44 -6.36 -3.12
C CYS A 296 -14.03 -5.02 -2.67
N THR A 297 -13.59 -3.92 -3.27
CA THR A 297 -14.08 -2.57 -2.93
C THR A 297 -15.58 -2.46 -3.18
N ALA A 298 -16.05 -2.88 -4.36
CA ALA A 298 -17.48 -2.89 -4.70
C ALA A 298 -18.30 -3.75 -3.72
N THR A 299 -17.73 -4.83 -3.20
CA THR A 299 -18.42 -5.76 -2.31
C THR A 299 -18.21 -5.47 -0.82
N GLY A 300 -17.56 -4.34 -0.49
CA GLY A 300 -17.29 -3.95 0.90
C GLY A 300 -16.29 -4.86 1.63
N ARG A 301 -15.53 -5.68 0.89
CA ARG A 301 -14.46 -6.51 1.43
C ARG A 301 -13.12 -5.76 1.42
N PRO A 302 -12.20 -6.03 2.35
CA PRO A 302 -10.85 -5.49 2.30
C PRO A 302 -10.21 -5.80 0.95
N ALA A 303 -9.70 -4.78 0.28
CA ALA A 303 -8.95 -4.96 -0.95
C ALA A 303 -7.65 -5.71 -0.64
N PRO A 304 -7.23 -6.68 -1.49
CA PRO A 304 -5.93 -7.31 -1.33
C PRO A 304 -4.80 -6.26 -1.44
N PRO A 305 -3.65 -6.51 -0.80
CA PRO A 305 -2.50 -5.63 -0.93
C PRO A 305 -1.99 -5.58 -2.37
N ARG A 306 -1.27 -4.50 -2.70
CA ARG A 306 -0.66 -4.32 -4.02
C ARG A 306 0.58 -5.19 -4.16
N TRP A 307 0.77 -5.75 -5.35
CA TRP A 307 1.97 -6.51 -5.70
C TRP A 307 3.01 -5.67 -6.46
N ASP A 308 2.76 -4.38 -6.67
CA ASP A 308 3.61 -3.49 -7.47
C ASP A 308 5.07 -3.53 -7.04
N THR A 309 5.34 -3.23 -5.78
CA THR A 309 6.71 -3.11 -5.25
C THR A 309 7.19 -4.46 -4.72
N ALA A 310 6.36 -5.14 -3.91
CA ALA A 310 6.67 -6.43 -3.33
C ALA A 310 6.86 -7.54 -4.38
N GLY A 311 6.00 -7.59 -5.40
CA GLY A 311 6.10 -8.56 -6.49
C GLY A 311 7.28 -8.30 -7.41
N THR A 312 7.57 -7.03 -7.71
CA THR A 312 8.75 -6.65 -8.51
C THR A 312 10.05 -7.03 -7.79
N TRP A 313 10.16 -6.69 -6.50
CA TRP A 313 11.32 -7.06 -5.69
C TRP A 313 11.50 -8.58 -5.62
N THR A 314 10.44 -9.31 -5.27
CA THR A 314 10.48 -10.78 -5.14
C THR A 314 10.86 -11.45 -6.46
N ALA A 315 10.28 -11.00 -7.57
CA ALA A 315 10.59 -11.54 -8.89
C ALA A 315 12.02 -11.21 -9.33
N ALA A 316 12.55 -10.04 -8.98
CA ALA A 316 13.95 -9.69 -9.21
C ALA A 316 14.87 -10.57 -8.35
N ALA A 317 14.53 -10.79 -7.08
CA ALA A 317 15.33 -11.57 -6.15
C ALA A 317 15.40 -13.06 -6.54
N LEU A 318 14.27 -13.65 -6.96
CA LEU A 318 14.25 -15.01 -7.49
C LEU A 318 15.07 -15.17 -8.79
N ARG A 319 15.19 -14.11 -9.60
CA ARG A 319 16.04 -14.11 -10.82
C ARG A 319 17.52 -13.99 -10.48
N ALA A 320 17.86 -13.15 -9.53
CA ALA A 320 19.24 -12.96 -9.10
C ALA A 320 19.78 -14.18 -8.34
N HIS A 321 18.92 -14.80 -7.52
CA HIS A 321 19.25 -15.97 -6.72
C HIS A 321 18.63 -17.24 -7.32
N ARG A 322 18.82 -17.52 -8.62
CA ARG A 322 18.22 -18.71 -9.28
C ARG A 322 18.68 -20.04 -8.71
N THR A 323 19.93 -20.10 -8.29
CA THR A 323 20.47 -21.26 -7.59
C THR A 323 20.45 -20.91 -6.11
N PRO A 324 19.86 -21.74 -5.23
CA PRO A 324 20.08 -21.58 -3.81
C PRO A 324 21.57 -21.53 -3.57
N VAL A 325 22.03 -20.47 -2.92
CA VAL A 325 23.42 -20.42 -2.48
C VAL A 325 23.56 -21.59 -1.53
N ARG A 326 24.27 -22.64 -1.95
CA ARG A 326 24.82 -23.59 -1.01
C ARG A 326 25.73 -22.74 -0.16
N VAL A 327 25.28 -22.38 1.03
CA VAL A 327 26.01 -21.53 1.96
C VAL A 327 27.34 -22.24 2.17
N ASP A 328 28.37 -21.78 1.47
CA ASP A 328 29.72 -22.16 1.76
C ASP A 328 30.01 -21.53 3.11
N ARG A 329 29.77 -22.30 4.18
CA ARG A 329 29.98 -21.85 5.55
C ARG A 329 31.43 -21.40 5.78
N THR A 330 32.37 -21.73 4.88
CA THR A 330 33.73 -21.19 4.92
C THR A 330 33.79 -19.70 4.57
N ALA A 331 32.83 -19.16 3.80
CA ALA A 331 32.67 -17.72 3.59
C ALA A 331 32.07 -16.98 4.82
N PHE A 332 31.50 -17.74 5.76
CA PHE A 332 30.90 -17.25 7.02
C PHE A 332 31.77 -17.57 8.24
N VAL A 333 33.05 -17.93 8.06
CA VAL A 333 33.99 -17.98 9.17
C VAL A 333 34.03 -16.58 9.78
N ALA A 334 33.56 -16.47 11.01
CA ALA A 334 33.53 -15.21 11.74
C ALA A 334 34.95 -14.63 11.71
N PRO A 335 35.15 -13.43 11.14
CA PRO A 335 36.43 -12.78 11.25
C PRO A 335 36.70 -12.48 12.73
N ASP A 336 37.98 -12.38 13.10
CA ASP A 336 38.38 -12.00 14.46
C ASP A 336 37.70 -10.67 14.85
N PRO A 337 36.83 -10.64 15.88
CA PRO A 337 36.10 -9.45 16.29
C PRO A 337 36.98 -8.22 16.50
N GLU A 338 38.15 -8.41 17.12
CA GLU A 338 39.11 -7.33 17.37
C GLU A 338 39.70 -6.80 16.07
N ARG A 339 40.01 -7.69 15.12
CA ARG A 339 40.52 -7.30 13.81
C ARG A 339 39.49 -6.53 12.99
N VAL A 340 38.22 -6.93 13.03
CA VAL A 340 37.14 -6.23 12.33
C VAL A 340 36.89 -4.84 12.91
N LEU A 341 36.89 -4.71 14.24
CA LEU A 341 36.81 -3.40 14.90
C LEU A 341 37.98 -2.50 14.50
N TYR A 342 39.20 -3.04 14.48
CA TYR A 342 40.36 -2.30 14.01
C TYR A 342 40.18 -1.82 12.57
N ALA A 343 39.71 -2.69 11.67
CA ALA A 343 39.47 -2.33 10.27
C ALA A 343 38.41 -1.22 10.14
N TYR A 344 37.29 -1.33 10.86
CA TYR A 344 36.26 -0.29 10.90
C TYR A 344 36.82 1.05 11.36
N GLU A 345 37.56 1.09 12.47
CA GLU A 345 38.18 2.33 12.96
C GLU A 345 39.15 2.96 11.96
N ARG A 346 39.95 2.14 11.27
CA ARG A 346 40.90 2.63 10.26
C ARG A 346 40.19 3.22 9.05
N VAL A 347 39.16 2.54 8.55
CA VAL A 347 38.38 3.00 7.40
C VAL A 347 37.55 4.23 7.77
N ALA A 348 36.80 4.20 8.87
CA ALA A 348 36.00 5.34 9.34
C ALA A 348 36.84 6.59 9.56
N ARG A 349 38.06 6.47 10.11
CA ARG A 349 38.99 7.59 10.24
C ARG A 349 39.45 8.12 8.88
N ALA A 350 39.78 7.24 7.93
CA ALA A 350 40.24 7.65 6.61
C ALA A 350 39.13 8.37 5.83
N VAL A 351 37.89 7.86 5.90
CA VAL A 351 36.72 8.48 5.27
C VAL A 351 36.33 9.77 5.98
N GLY A 352 36.34 9.82 7.31
CA GLY A 352 36.08 11.04 8.09
C GLY A 352 37.03 12.18 7.71
N ALA A 353 38.31 11.89 7.47
CA ALA A 353 39.26 12.89 6.97
C ALA A 353 38.89 13.45 5.58
N LEU A 354 38.24 12.65 4.71
CA LEU A 354 37.69 13.13 3.43
C LEU A 354 36.45 14.01 3.67
N VAL A 355 35.55 13.57 4.56
CA VAL A 355 34.31 14.28 4.90
C VAL A 355 34.60 15.67 5.46
N GLU A 356 35.62 15.80 6.32
CA GLU A 356 36.11 17.10 6.81
C GLU A 356 36.57 18.05 5.70
N GLY A 357 37.03 17.49 4.58
CA GLY A 357 37.41 18.25 3.39
C GLY A 357 36.24 18.74 2.53
N VAL A 358 35.04 18.18 2.68
CA VAL A 358 33.89 18.44 1.80
C VAL A 358 33.35 19.85 1.98
N ARG A 359 33.39 20.69 0.96
CA ARG A 359 32.85 22.06 1.01
C ARG A 359 31.38 22.07 0.58
N PRO A 360 30.59 23.08 0.95
CA PRO A 360 29.20 23.20 0.49
C PRO A 360 29.05 23.14 -1.05
N ALA A 361 30.03 23.68 -1.79
CA ALA A 361 30.04 23.63 -3.26
C ALA A 361 30.29 22.22 -3.83
N ASP A 362 30.86 21.30 -3.06
CA ASP A 362 31.13 19.93 -3.50
C ASP A 362 29.89 19.03 -3.41
N LEU A 363 28.90 19.39 -2.59
CA LEU A 363 27.72 18.56 -2.30
C LEU A 363 26.91 18.18 -3.55
N ALA A 364 26.89 19.03 -4.58
CA ALA A 364 26.17 18.78 -5.83
C ALA A 364 27.01 18.06 -6.89
N ARG A 365 28.29 17.75 -6.63
CA ARG A 365 29.15 17.08 -7.60
C ARG A 365 28.69 15.63 -7.79
N PRO A 366 28.76 15.10 -9.03
CA PRO A 366 28.49 13.69 -9.29
C PRO A 366 29.57 12.81 -8.66
N THR A 367 29.19 11.57 -8.32
CA THR A 367 30.10 10.53 -7.82
C THR A 367 30.23 9.39 -8.83
N PRO A 368 31.21 8.49 -8.68
CA PRO A 368 31.29 7.26 -9.48
C PRO A 368 30.12 6.29 -9.27
N CYS A 369 29.39 6.41 -8.15
CA CYS A 369 28.11 5.75 -7.96
C CYS A 369 27.05 6.50 -8.77
N ALA A 370 26.55 5.87 -9.83
CA ALA A 370 25.62 6.51 -10.77
C ALA A 370 24.38 7.04 -10.02
N GLU A 371 23.87 8.19 -10.47
CA GLU A 371 22.71 8.90 -9.88
C GLU A 371 22.94 9.55 -8.51
N TRP A 372 24.11 9.36 -7.88
CA TRP A 372 24.40 9.97 -6.59
C TRP A 372 25.33 11.18 -6.71
N THR A 373 24.87 12.27 -6.11
CA THR A 373 25.70 13.43 -5.74
C THR A 373 26.50 13.16 -4.48
N VAL A 374 27.52 13.97 -4.20
CA VAL A 374 28.28 13.88 -2.93
C VAL A 374 27.35 13.96 -1.72
N ARG A 375 26.29 14.79 -1.74
CA ARG A 375 25.31 14.84 -0.65
C ARG A 375 24.60 13.50 -0.44
N GLN A 376 24.14 12.87 -1.51
CA GLN A 376 23.45 11.57 -1.44
C GLN A 376 24.38 10.45 -0.99
N LEU A 377 25.64 10.48 -1.43
CA LEU A 377 26.67 9.56 -0.96
C LEU A 377 26.94 9.71 0.54
N LEU A 378 27.04 10.95 1.05
CA LEU A 378 27.21 11.20 2.48
C LEU A 378 25.99 10.76 3.28
N ASP A 379 24.79 11.01 2.76
CA ASP A 379 23.55 10.56 3.39
C ASP A 379 23.49 9.04 3.53
N HIS A 380 23.87 8.32 2.47
CA HIS A 380 23.98 6.86 2.49
C HIS A 380 24.97 6.36 3.55
N LEU A 381 26.17 6.96 3.62
CA LEU A 381 27.19 6.58 4.61
C LEU A 381 26.73 6.83 6.07
N VAL A 382 26.01 7.92 6.30
CA VAL A 382 25.39 8.21 7.61
C VAL A 382 24.32 7.18 7.92
N TRP A 383 23.40 6.94 6.98
CA TRP A 383 22.32 5.98 7.16
C TRP A 383 22.83 4.57 7.44
N GLU A 384 23.86 4.09 6.72
CA GLU A 384 24.43 2.76 6.94
C GLU A 384 24.96 2.61 8.37
N SER A 385 25.65 3.64 8.86
CA SER A 385 26.16 3.68 10.24
C SER A 385 25.04 3.67 11.27
N LEU A 386 23.93 4.38 11.01
CA LEU A 386 22.74 4.33 11.87
C LEU A 386 22.02 2.98 11.81
N MET A 387 21.90 2.39 10.62
CA MET A 387 21.25 1.09 10.39
C MET A 387 21.96 -0.01 11.17
N VAL A 388 23.29 -0.08 11.08
CA VAL A 388 24.06 -1.11 11.81
C VAL A 388 24.06 -0.85 13.33
N THR A 389 23.97 0.41 13.76
CA THR A 389 23.76 0.77 15.18
C THR A 389 22.43 0.22 15.69
N SER A 390 21.32 0.44 14.95
CA SER A 390 20.02 -0.12 15.30
C SER A 390 20.03 -1.65 15.40
N ILE A 391 20.74 -2.34 14.50
CA ILE A 391 20.91 -3.80 14.57
C ILE A 391 21.64 -4.22 15.84
N ALA A 392 22.74 -3.55 16.18
CA ALA A 392 23.56 -3.86 17.34
C ALA A 392 22.73 -3.74 18.64
N GLU A 393 21.94 -2.67 18.75
CA GLU A 393 21.14 -2.34 19.92
C GLU A 393 19.78 -3.05 19.97
N GLY A 394 19.34 -3.67 18.87
CA GLY A 394 18.00 -4.26 18.76
C GLY A 394 16.90 -3.19 18.70
N ALA A 395 17.23 -2.00 18.21
CA ALA A 395 16.30 -0.90 18.02
C ALA A 395 15.61 -0.99 16.65
N PRO A 396 14.46 -0.32 16.45
CA PRO A 396 13.87 -0.17 15.12
C PRO A 396 14.87 0.42 14.13
N ARG A 397 14.83 -0.07 12.88
CA ARG A 397 15.70 0.41 11.81
C ARG A 397 15.32 1.82 11.37
N THR A 398 16.33 2.60 11.01
CA THR A 398 16.18 3.94 10.45
C THR A 398 15.69 3.88 9.00
N ASP A 399 14.72 4.74 8.67
CA ASP A 399 14.14 4.86 7.33
C ASP A 399 15.20 5.35 6.34
N HIS A 400 15.59 4.49 5.39
CA HIS A 400 16.63 4.80 4.39
C HIS A 400 16.28 5.93 3.42
N THR A 401 15.00 6.34 3.36
CA THR A 401 14.55 7.44 2.50
C THR A 401 14.55 8.80 3.19
N ALA A 402 14.78 8.82 4.50
CA ALA A 402 14.87 10.05 5.27
C ALA A 402 16.17 10.83 4.95
N ASP A 403 16.17 12.13 5.26
CA ASP A 403 17.39 12.94 5.22
C ASP A 403 18.13 12.80 6.56
N HIS A 404 19.27 12.10 6.54
CA HIS A 404 20.10 11.79 7.70
C HIS A 404 21.24 12.80 7.90
N VAL A 405 21.68 13.46 6.84
CA VAL A 405 22.76 14.46 6.90
C VAL A 405 22.29 15.86 7.29
N GLY A 406 21.02 16.19 7.02
CA GLY A 406 20.43 17.47 7.36
C GLY A 406 21.23 18.66 6.81
N HIS A 407 21.54 19.62 7.69
CA HIS A 407 22.24 20.87 7.36
C HIS A 407 23.77 20.76 7.52
N ASP A 408 24.26 19.78 8.27
CA ASP A 408 25.68 19.57 8.54
C ASP A 408 26.07 18.10 8.30
N PRO A 409 26.36 17.74 7.04
CA PRO A 409 26.75 16.38 6.69
C PRO A 409 28.02 15.88 7.39
N ARG A 410 28.89 16.79 7.86
CA ARG A 410 30.15 16.43 8.52
C ARG A 410 29.88 15.95 9.94
N ALA A 411 29.15 16.77 10.70
CA ALA A 411 28.72 16.41 12.05
C ALA A 411 27.87 15.13 12.04
N ALA A 412 26.94 15.00 11.08
CA ALA A 412 26.11 13.80 10.96
C ALA A 412 26.94 12.52 10.74
N PHE A 413 27.99 12.57 9.91
CA PHE A 413 28.88 11.44 9.69
C PHE A 413 29.74 11.11 10.93
N GLU A 414 30.29 12.12 11.59
CA GLU A 414 31.07 11.92 12.83
C GLU A 414 30.21 11.29 13.93
N ASP A 415 28.99 11.81 14.14
CA ASP A 415 28.04 11.32 15.13
C ASP A 415 27.64 9.86 14.84
N ALA A 416 27.25 9.57 13.59
CA ALA A 416 26.78 8.23 13.20
C ALA A 416 27.90 7.17 13.29
N THR A 417 29.11 7.50 12.82
CA THR A 417 30.24 6.54 12.89
C THR A 417 30.74 6.32 14.32
N THR A 418 30.67 7.36 15.17
CA THR A 418 30.96 7.27 16.61
C THR A 418 29.93 6.41 17.33
N ALA A 419 28.64 6.60 17.05
CA ALA A 419 27.56 5.80 17.61
C ALA A 419 27.70 4.31 17.21
N ALA A 420 27.96 4.04 15.93
CA ALA A 420 28.20 2.68 15.44
C ALA A 420 29.37 2.01 16.15
N LEU A 421 30.51 2.71 16.30
CA LEU A 421 31.67 2.16 17.02
C LEU A 421 31.34 1.85 18.49
N ALA A 422 30.62 2.75 19.16
CA ALA A 422 30.18 2.54 20.53
C ALA A 422 29.25 1.32 20.64
N ALA A 423 28.32 1.17 19.70
CA ALA A 423 27.38 0.05 19.66
C ALA A 423 28.10 -1.29 19.39
N PHE A 424 29.10 -1.32 18.49
CA PHE A 424 29.88 -2.53 18.22
C PHE A 424 30.62 -3.02 19.47
N ARG A 425 31.18 -2.08 20.24
CA ARG A 425 31.91 -2.39 21.48
C ARG A 425 30.99 -2.74 22.65
N GLY A 426 29.83 -2.08 22.77
CA GLY A 426 28.96 -2.16 23.95
C GLY A 426 27.84 -3.21 23.89
N SER A 427 27.36 -3.57 22.70
CA SER A 427 26.15 -4.40 22.55
C SER A 427 26.39 -5.92 22.60
N GLY A 428 27.66 -6.34 22.59
CA GLY A 428 28.03 -7.74 22.37
C GLY A 428 27.72 -8.27 20.96
N MET A 429 27.37 -7.39 20.01
CA MET A 429 26.99 -7.72 18.64
C MET A 429 27.99 -8.68 17.98
N LEU A 430 29.29 -8.42 18.12
CA LEU A 430 30.31 -9.15 17.36
C LEU A 430 30.31 -10.67 17.64
N ALA A 431 29.88 -11.07 18.83
CA ALA A 431 29.79 -12.47 19.26
C ALA A 431 28.38 -13.09 19.07
N ARG A 432 27.38 -12.27 18.72
CA ARG A 432 25.99 -12.70 18.49
C ARG A 432 25.78 -13.05 17.02
N THR A 433 24.71 -13.79 16.75
CA THR A 433 24.28 -14.12 15.39
C THR A 433 23.02 -13.35 15.01
N PHE A 434 22.87 -13.03 13.72
CA PHE A 434 21.79 -12.19 13.21
C PHE A 434 21.19 -12.77 11.91
N GLY A 435 19.89 -12.52 11.72
CA GLY A 435 19.13 -12.96 10.55
C GLY A 435 18.84 -14.46 10.52
N PRO A 436 18.07 -14.93 9.52
CA PRO A 436 17.64 -16.34 9.42
C PRO A 436 18.77 -17.34 9.13
N TYR A 437 19.98 -16.84 8.85
CA TYR A 437 21.18 -17.65 8.63
C TYR A 437 22.16 -17.66 9.80
N GLU A 438 21.79 -17.05 10.92
CA GLU A 438 22.65 -16.96 12.11
C GLU A 438 24.05 -16.41 11.77
N ALA A 439 24.12 -15.37 10.93
CA ALA A 439 25.38 -14.77 10.53
C ALA A 439 26.05 -14.10 11.74
N PRO A 440 27.34 -14.36 12.01
CA PRO A 440 28.06 -13.70 13.11
C PRO A 440 28.03 -12.17 12.94
N GLY A 441 27.81 -11.42 14.02
CA GLY A 441 27.79 -9.96 13.97
C GLY A 441 29.11 -9.35 13.49
N ALA A 442 30.24 -10.02 13.75
CA ALA A 442 31.54 -9.64 13.19
C ALA A 442 31.56 -9.66 11.64
N LEU A 443 30.77 -10.53 11.01
CA LEU A 443 30.63 -10.56 9.56
C LEU A 443 29.83 -9.35 9.04
N LEU A 444 28.77 -8.95 9.76
CA LEU A 444 28.00 -7.74 9.43
C LEU A 444 28.87 -6.48 9.51
N VAL A 445 29.69 -6.36 10.56
CA VAL A 445 30.61 -5.23 10.67
C VAL A 445 31.67 -5.29 9.56
N GLN A 446 32.19 -6.46 9.20
CA GLN A 446 33.12 -6.59 8.07
C GLN A 446 32.48 -6.14 6.73
N GLN A 447 31.17 -6.36 6.55
CA GLN A 447 30.45 -5.84 5.40
C GLN A 447 30.42 -4.31 5.39
N VAL A 448 30.09 -3.68 6.53
CA VAL A 448 30.12 -2.21 6.67
C VAL A 448 31.51 -1.65 6.39
N VAL A 449 32.58 -2.35 6.76
CA VAL A 449 33.96 -1.94 6.42
C VAL A 449 34.17 -1.91 4.89
N VAL A 450 33.64 -2.89 4.16
CA VAL A 450 33.72 -2.92 2.69
C VAL A 450 32.95 -1.76 2.06
N GLU A 451 31.71 -1.53 2.48
CA GLU A 451 30.86 -0.45 1.97
C GLU A 451 31.48 0.93 2.26
N LEU A 452 31.93 1.16 3.50
CA LEU A 452 32.56 2.42 3.91
C LEU A 452 33.85 2.69 3.13
N LEU A 453 34.68 1.67 2.85
CA LEU A 453 35.90 1.82 2.06
C LEU A 453 35.59 2.09 0.58
N ALA A 454 34.62 1.38 0.00
CA ALA A 454 34.20 1.55 -1.39
C ALA A 454 33.59 2.94 -1.64
N HIS A 455 32.69 3.39 -0.76
CA HIS A 455 32.07 4.70 -0.86
C HIS A 455 32.99 5.84 -0.42
N GLY A 456 33.93 5.57 0.50
CA GLY A 456 35.07 6.46 0.75
C GLY A 456 35.89 6.70 -0.52
N TRP A 457 36.13 5.66 -1.32
CA TRP A 457 36.81 5.78 -2.61
C TRP A 457 35.98 6.61 -3.61
N ASP A 458 34.65 6.39 -3.65
CA ASP A 458 33.74 7.18 -4.49
C ASP A 458 33.81 8.68 -4.13
N LEU A 459 33.86 8.99 -2.83
CA LEU A 459 34.02 10.37 -2.32
C LEU A 459 35.39 10.95 -2.68
N ALA A 460 36.49 10.20 -2.49
CA ALA A 460 37.82 10.65 -2.84
C ALA A 460 37.94 11.00 -4.34
N ARG A 461 37.36 10.17 -5.22
CA ARG A 461 37.26 10.44 -6.66
C ARG A 461 36.40 11.67 -6.95
N ALA A 462 35.23 11.77 -6.32
CA ALA A 462 34.35 12.92 -6.50
C ALA A 462 35.01 14.23 -6.10
N LEU A 463 35.85 14.24 -5.05
CA LEU A 463 36.60 15.41 -4.58
C LEU A 463 37.88 15.68 -5.39
N GLY A 464 38.42 14.68 -6.09
CA GLY A 464 39.67 14.78 -6.84
C GLY A 464 40.93 14.66 -5.96
N VAL A 465 40.85 13.89 -4.88
CA VAL A 465 41.94 13.65 -3.92
C VAL A 465 42.43 12.20 -4.01
N PRO A 466 43.62 11.86 -3.43
CA PRO A 466 44.16 10.51 -3.52
C PRO A 466 43.20 9.42 -2.98
N THR A 467 43.12 8.29 -3.69
CA THR A 467 42.21 7.17 -3.41
C THR A 467 42.80 6.03 -2.58
N GLY A 468 44.08 6.14 -2.19
CA GLY A 468 44.78 5.15 -1.36
C GLY A 468 44.33 5.18 0.10
N LEU A 469 43.06 4.87 0.35
CA LEU A 469 42.44 4.93 1.67
C LEU A 469 42.80 3.71 2.52
N ALA A 470 43.07 3.94 3.80
CA ALA A 470 43.30 2.93 4.83
C ALA A 470 44.22 1.76 4.37
N PRO A 471 45.45 2.04 3.89
CA PRO A 471 46.32 1.03 3.27
C PRO A 471 46.66 -0.15 4.18
N GLU A 472 46.53 0.01 5.50
CA GLU A 472 46.82 -1.03 6.50
C GLU A 472 45.74 -2.13 6.58
N VAL A 473 44.55 -1.85 6.03
CA VAL A 473 43.39 -2.76 6.06
C VAL A 473 42.69 -2.89 4.71
N ALA A 474 43.09 -2.11 3.70
CA ALA A 474 42.48 -2.15 2.39
C ALA A 474 42.66 -3.51 1.68
N GLU A 475 43.79 -4.20 1.89
CA GLU A 475 44.02 -5.52 1.29
C GLU A 475 43.10 -6.60 1.89
N GLU A 476 43.02 -6.68 3.22
CA GLU A 476 42.12 -7.63 3.87
C GLU A 476 40.64 -7.32 3.59
N THR A 477 40.30 -6.03 3.39
CA THR A 477 38.95 -5.60 3.02
C THR A 477 38.62 -6.02 1.59
N LEU A 478 39.58 -5.92 0.66
CA LEU A 478 39.47 -6.46 -0.69
C LEU A 478 39.28 -7.98 -0.69
N GLU A 479 40.08 -8.70 0.11
CA GLU A 479 39.91 -10.15 0.25
C GLU A 479 38.54 -10.51 0.85
N ALA A 480 38.04 -9.74 1.82
CA ALA A 480 36.70 -9.90 2.37
C ALA A 480 35.62 -9.68 1.31
N ALA A 481 35.73 -8.61 0.52
CA ALA A 481 34.82 -8.32 -0.58
C ALA A 481 34.82 -9.46 -1.62
N HIS A 482 35.98 -10.03 -1.96
CA HIS A 482 36.04 -11.21 -2.84
C HIS A 482 35.34 -12.43 -2.24
N ARG A 483 35.48 -12.68 -0.94
CA ARG A 483 34.77 -13.80 -0.28
C ARG A 483 33.26 -13.56 -0.23
N MET A 484 32.82 -12.36 0.10
CA MET A 484 31.40 -12.01 0.26
C MET A 484 30.68 -11.90 -1.10
N TYR A 485 31.32 -11.25 -2.07
CA TYR A 485 30.69 -10.81 -3.31
C TYR A 485 31.26 -11.47 -4.57
N GLY A 486 32.25 -12.35 -4.46
CA GLY A 486 32.89 -13.00 -5.60
C GLY A 486 31.94 -13.85 -6.45
N ALA A 487 30.96 -14.46 -5.82
CA ALA A 487 29.90 -15.24 -6.49
C ALA A 487 28.65 -14.41 -6.81
N ALA A 488 28.60 -13.13 -6.41
CA ALA A 488 27.43 -12.29 -6.66
C ALA A 488 27.27 -12.01 -8.16
N PRO A 489 26.03 -12.14 -8.72
CA PRO A 489 25.78 -11.89 -10.13
C PRO A 489 26.12 -10.44 -10.49
N ARG A 490 26.70 -10.25 -11.70
CA ARG A 490 27.09 -8.93 -12.23
C ARG A 490 26.19 -8.57 -13.41
N THR A 491 24.91 -8.38 -13.12
CA THR A 491 23.87 -8.10 -14.13
C THR A 491 23.64 -6.60 -14.28
N GLU A 492 23.24 -6.17 -15.48
CA GLU A 492 22.83 -4.78 -15.73
C GLU A 492 21.62 -4.41 -14.84
N GLY A 493 21.74 -3.30 -14.10
CA GLY A 493 20.75 -2.87 -13.09
C GLY A 493 20.84 -3.59 -11.74
N GLY A 494 21.86 -4.41 -11.51
CA GLY A 494 22.14 -5.06 -10.22
C GLY A 494 22.99 -4.22 -9.26
N SER A 495 23.17 -4.70 -8.02
CA SER A 495 23.96 -4.11 -6.94
C SER A 495 25.40 -3.81 -7.33
N PHE A 496 25.97 -4.60 -8.26
CA PHE A 496 27.32 -4.39 -8.76
C PHE A 496 27.36 -4.40 -10.29
N ALA A 497 27.96 -3.36 -10.85
CA ALA A 497 28.34 -3.33 -12.26
C ALA A 497 29.40 -4.42 -12.57
N PRO A 498 29.62 -4.78 -13.85
CA PRO A 498 30.68 -5.67 -14.25
C PRO A 498 32.04 -5.22 -13.70
N GLN A 499 32.83 -6.17 -13.20
CA GLN A 499 34.17 -5.90 -12.70
C GLN A 499 35.03 -5.23 -13.78
N CYS A 500 35.69 -4.14 -13.40
CA CYS A 500 36.63 -3.41 -14.24
C CYS A 500 38.08 -3.88 -13.98
N PRO A 501 38.97 -3.79 -14.98
CA PRO A 501 40.39 -4.04 -14.77
C PRO A 501 41.02 -2.90 -13.94
N ALA A 502 41.83 -3.23 -12.95
CA ALA A 502 42.65 -2.24 -12.24
C ALA A 502 44.03 -2.08 -12.92
N PRO A 503 44.55 -0.86 -13.06
CA PRO A 503 45.86 -0.64 -13.69
C PRO A 503 47.00 -1.23 -12.85
N PRO A 504 48.15 -1.58 -13.46
CA PRO A 504 49.34 -1.97 -12.72
C PRO A 504 49.75 -0.90 -11.71
N GLY A 505 49.99 -1.29 -10.45
CA GLY A 505 50.33 -0.38 -9.37
C GLY A 505 49.13 0.31 -8.68
N ALA A 506 47.90 -0.04 -9.06
CA ALA A 506 46.69 0.39 -8.35
C ALA A 506 46.74 0.03 -6.86
N THR A 507 46.25 0.94 -6.01
CA THR A 507 46.14 0.67 -4.57
C THR A 507 45.09 -0.43 -4.30
N ALA A 508 45.11 -1.02 -3.12
CA ALA A 508 44.09 -2.01 -2.73
C ALA A 508 42.66 -1.43 -2.77
N ALA A 509 42.49 -0.15 -2.39
CA ALA A 509 41.22 0.56 -2.51
C ALA A 509 40.78 0.74 -3.97
N ASP A 510 41.71 1.07 -4.89
CA ASP A 510 41.41 1.11 -6.32
C ASP A 510 40.99 -0.29 -6.83
N ARG A 511 41.71 -1.35 -6.44
CA ARG A 511 41.35 -2.72 -6.84
C ARG A 511 39.99 -3.16 -6.29
N LEU A 512 39.64 -2.75 -5.06
CA LEU A 512 38.31 -2.94 -4.50
C LEU A 512 37.26 -2.20 -5.33
N ALA A 513 37.47 -0.93 -5.65
CA ALA A 513 36.55 -0.16 -6.47
C ALA A 513 36.35 -0.80 -7.86
N ALA A 514 37.43 -1.28 -8.47
CA ALA A 514 37.42 -2.00 -9.75
C ALA A 514 36.61 -3.31 -9.67
N PHE A 515 36.83 -4.10 -8.61
CA PHE A 515 36.07 -5.32 -8.32
C PHE A 515 34.57 -5.06 -8.12
N LEU A 516 34.22 -3.91 -7.54
CA LEU A 516 32.84 -3.45 -7.37
C LEU A 516 32.30 -2.68 -8.58
N GLY A 517 33.01 -2.71 -9.71
CA GLY A 517 32.53 -2.23 -11.00
C GLY A 517 32.77 -0.74 -11.29
N ARG A 518 33.58 -0.04 -10.49
CA ARG A 518 34.01 1.33 -10.81
C ARG A 518 35.16 1.33 -11.81
N THR A 519 35.19 2.35 -12.67
CA THR A 519 36.35 2.62 -13.52
C THR A 519 37.42 3.34 -12.71
N VAL A 520 38.62 2.75 -12.66
CA VAL A 520 39.78 3.21 -11.87
C VAL A 520 40.84 3.88 -12.71
#